data_AF-A0A524HHN6-F1
#
_entry.id   AF-A0A524HHN6-F1
#
_cell.length_a   1.000
_cell.length_b   1.000
_cell.length_c   1.000
_cell.angle_alpha   90.00
_cell.angle_beta   90.00
_cell.angle_gamma   90.00
#
_symmetry.space_group_name_H-M   'P 1'
#
loop_
_entity.id
_entity.type
_entity.pdbx_description
1 polymer ?
#
loop_
_entity_poly.entity_id
_entity_poly.type
_entity_poly.pdbx_seq_one_letter_code
_entity_poly.pdbx_strand_id
1 'polypeptide(L)'
;MELIKKIKDAEAQANEMISQAKAESQKKVEESKSVRRERIEQSERERTKAIDAAEKQAESQANQEVQQLKDQANQKKQQLRDATNVKIDSAVQKVMDYLRG
;
A
#
# COMPACT_ATOMS: atom_id res chain seq x y z
N MET A 1 12.78 69.88 -27.29
CA MET A 1 13.11 69.30 -25.96
C MET A 1 12.03 68.37 -25.42
N GLU A 2 10.75 68.53 -25.74
CA GLU A 2 9.69 67.65 -25.21
C GLU A 2 9.78 66.18 -25.67
N LEU A 3 10.20 65.92 -26.91
CA LEU A 3 10.32 64.56 -27.46
C LEU A 3 11.33 63.70 -26.69
N ILE A 4 12.49 64.26 -26.34
CA ILE A 4 13.52 63.56 -25.56
C ILE A 4 13.02 63.24 -24.15
N LYS A 5 12.22 64.13 -23.56
CA LYS A 5 11.62 63.91 -22.23
C LYS A 5 10.61 62.76 -22.27
N LYS A 6 9.73 62.74 -23.28
CA LYS A 6 8.77 61.64 -23.50
C LYS A 6 9.46 60.30 -23.75
N ILE A 7 10.59 60.28 -24.47
CA ILE A 7 11.38 59.06 -24.69
C ILE A 7 11.95 58.55 -23.36
N LYS A 8 12.54 59.42 -22.55
CA LYS A 8 13.07 59.02 -21.23
C LYS A 8 11.99 58.50 -20.29
N ASP A 9 10.82 59.14 -20.27
CA ASP A 9 9.70 58.70 -19.44
C ASP A 9 9.18 57.33 -19.89
N ALA A 10 9.12 57.09 -21.21
CA ALA A 10 8.75 55.79 -21.77
C ALA A 10 9.80 54.69 -21.49
N GLU A 11 11.10 55.00 -21.56
CA GLU A 11 12.18 54.08 -21.19
C GLU A 11 12.12 53.70 -19.71
N ALA A 12 11.84 54.66 -18.82
CA ALA A 12 11.67 54.41 -17.40
C ALA A 12 10.47 53.47 -17.14
N GLN A 13 9.32 53.74 -17.77
CA GLN A 13 8.14 52.87 -17.68
C GLN A 13 8.40 51.47 -18.24
N ALA A 14 9.09 51.35 -19.37
CA ALA A 14 9.44 50.05 -19.95
C ALA A 14 10.37 49.26 -19.01
N ASN A 15 11.38 49.91 -18.43
CA ASN A 15 12.28 49.28 -17.47
C ASN A 15 11.55 48.84 -16.18
N GLU A 16 10.61 49.64 -15.70
CA GLU A 16 9.77 49.28 -14.55
C GLU A 16 8.89 48.07 -14.85
N MET A 17 8.22 48.05 -16.01
CA MET A 17 7.42 46.89 -16.46
C MET A 17 8.27 45.62 -16.58
N ILE A 18 9.49 45.71 -17.14
CA ILE A 18 10.41 44.57 -17.23
C ILE A 18 10.82 44.08 -15.84
N SER A 19 11.09 44.99 -14.91
CA SER A 19 11.46 44.65 -13.54
C SER A 19 10.33 43.93 -12.81
N GLN A 20 9.10 44.46 -12.92
CA GLN A 20 7.90 43.84 -12.34
C GLN A 20 7.64 42.46 -12.94
N ALA A 21 7.69 42.32 -14.27
CA ALA A 21 7.50 41.04 -14.94
C ALA A 21 8.55 39.99 -14.53
N LYS A 22 9.80 40.40 -14.32
CA LYS A 22 10.86 39.51 -13.79
C LYS A 22 10.55 39.04 -12.38
N ALA A 23 10.13 39.96 -11.50
CA ALA A 23 9.77 39.63 -10.12
C ALA A 23 8.58 38.67 -10.06
N GLU A 24 7.53 38.92 -10.85
CA GLU A 24 6.37 38.03 -10.94
C GLU A 24 6.72 36.65 -11.50
N SER A 25 7.58 36.60 -12.52
CA SER A 25 8.05 35.34 -13.10
C SER A 25 8.82 34.51 -12.06
N GLN A 26 9.72 35.13 -11.30
CA GLN A 26 10.45 34.46 -10.23
C GLN A 26 9.51 33.95 -9.13
N LYS A 27 8.51 34.75 -8.74
CA LYS A 27 7.50 34.35 -7.76
C LYS A 27 6.72 33.12 -8.22
N LYS A 28 6.25 33.11 -9.48
CA LYS A 28 5.55 31.95 -10.07
C LYS A 28 6.42 30.69 -10.11
N VAL A 29 7.72 30.83 -10.37
CA VAL A 29 8.65 29.70 -10.35
C VAL A 29 8.78 29.12 -8.95
N GLU A 30 8.91 29.96 -7.91
CA GLU A 30 9.01 29.48 -6.54
C GLU A 30 7.70 28.86 -6.03
N GLU A 31 6.55 29.46 -6.36
CA GLU A 31 5.23 28.87 -6.06
C GLU A 31 5.08 27.49 -6.73
N SER A 32 5.46 27.36 -8.00
CA SER A 32 5.42 26.08 -8.73
C SER A 32 6.33 25.03 -8.09
N LYS A 33 7.54 25.41 -7.66
CA LYS A 33 8.44 24.51 -6.94
C LYS A 33 7.84 24.05 -5.61
N SER A 34 7.19 24.95 -4.86
CA SER A 34 6.54 24.61 -3.59
C SER A 34 5.40 23.63 -3.80
N VAL A 35 4.48 23.95 -4.73
CA VAL A 35 3.34 23.07 -5.06
C VAL A 35 3.81 21.71 -5.53
N ARG A 36 4.89 21.65 -6.34
CA ARG A 36 5.47 20.38 -6.77
C ARG A 36 5.99 19.56 -5.60
N ARG A 37 6.68 20.18 -4.63
CA ARG A 37 7.18 19.48 -3.42
C ARG A 37 6.03 18.94 -2.59
N GLU A 38 5.01 19.77 -2.33
CA GLU A 38 3.83 19.36 -1.56
C GLU A 38 3.11 18.18 -2.21
N ARG A 39 2.94 18.20 -3.54
CA ARG A 39 2.32 17.07 -4.26
C ARG A 39 3.14 15.79 -4.17
N ILE A 40 4.47 15.89 -4.25
CA ILE A 40 5.35 14.71 -4.10
C ILE A 40 5.24 14.16 -2.68
N GLU A 41 5.32 15.03 -1.66
CA GLU A 41 5.19 14.60 -0.26
C GLU A 41 3.82 14.01 0.05
N GLN A 42 2.75 14.57 -0.51
CA GLN A 42 1.41 14.02 -0.37
C GLN A 42 1.31 12.65 -1.04
N SER A 43 1.83 12.51 -2.26
CA SER A 43 1.83 11.24 -2.99
C SER A 43 2.63 10.16 -2.24
N GLU A 44 3.78 10.48 -1.67
CA GLU A 44 4.56 9.52 -0.87
C GLU A 44 3.80 9.13 0.42
N ARG A 45 3.17 10.10 1.10
CA ARG A 45 2.33 9.81 2.28
C ARG A 45 1.14 8.91 1.94
N GLU A 46 0.47 9.15 0.82
CA GLU A 46 -0.64 8.31 0.35
C GLU A 46 -0.15 6.91 -0.04
N ARG A 47 0.99 6.83 -0.73
CA ARG A 47 1.63 5.56 -1.07
C ARG A 47 1.99 4.74 0.17
N THR A 48 2.61 5.33 1.18
CA THR A 48 2.92 4.65 2.44
C THR A 48 1.66 4.13 3.12
N LYS A 49 0.62 4.96 3.23
CA LYS A 49 -0.67 4.54 3.81
C LYS A 49 -1.29 3.37 3.07
N ALA A 50 -1.22 3.37 1.73
CA ALA A 50 -1.75 2.29 0.91
C ALA A 50 -0.97 0.98 1.13
N ILE A 51 0.36 1.06 1.24
CA ILE A 51 1.22 -0.09 1.56
C ILE A 51 0.86 -0.65 2.94
N ASP A 52 0.82 0.19 3.97
CA ASP A 52 0.49 -0.25 5.34
C ASP A 52 -0.90 -0.90 5.42
N ALA A 53 -1.87 -0.37 4.67
CA ALA A 53 -3.21 -0.94 4.59
C ALA A 53 -3.20 -2.32 3.89
N ALA A 54 -2.44 -2.45 2.80
CA ALA A 54 -2.29 -3.72 2.08
C ALA A 54 -1.58 -4.78 2.94
N GLU A 55 -0.55 -4.41 3.68
CA GLU A 55 0.16 -5.31 4.60
C GLU A 55 -0.78 -5.83 5.71
N LYS A 56 -1.54 -4.93 6.36
CA LYS A 56 -2.51 -5.33 7.38
C LYS A 56 -3.61 -6.24 6.82
N GLN A 57 -4.08 -5.95 5.61
CA GLN A 57 -5.07 -6.80 4.95
C GLN A 57 -4.49 -8.18 4.65
N ALA A 58 -3.26 -8.25 4.12
CA ALA A 58 -2.59 -9.51 3.82
C ALA A 58 -2.35 -10.33 5.10
N GLU A 59 -1.94 -9.70 6.19
CA GLU A 59 -1.76 -10.36 7.49
C GLU A 59 -3.09 -10.92 8.02
N SER A 60 -4.17 -10.15 7.94
CA SER A 60 -5.50 -10.62 8.33
C SER A 60 -5.97 -11.81 7.49
N GLN A 61 -5.76 -11.77 6.17
CA GLN A 61 -6.13 -12.86 5.28
C GLN A 61 -5.31 -14.11 5.56
N ALA A 62 -3.99 -13.98 5.72
CA ALA A 62 -3.11 -15.09 6.06
C ALA A 62 -3.50 -15.75 7.39
N ASN A 63 -3.84 -14.95 8.42
CA ASN A 63 -4.30 -15.48 9.70
C ASN A 63 -5.62 -16.25 9.57
N GLN A 64 -6.55 -15.76 8.76
CA GLN A 64 -7.81 -16.46 8.47
C GLN A 64 -7.55 -17.79 7.74
N GLU A 65 -6.69 -17.80 6.71
CA GLU A 65 -6.33 -19.01 5.97
C GLU A 65 -5.65 -20.05 6.87
N VAL A 66 -4.71 -19.61 7.72
CA VAL A 66 -4.06 -20.48 8.71
C VAL A 66 -5.08 -21.10 9.65
N GLN A 67 -6.06 -20.33 10.12
CA GLN A 67 -7.09 -20.84 11.01
C GLN A 67 -7.98 -21.88 10.30
N GLN A 68 -8.41 -21.59 9.06
CA GLN A 68 -9.17 -22.54 8.26
C GLN A 68 -8.40 -23.85 8.01
N LEU A 69 -7.10 -23.77 7.72
CA LEU A 69 -6.25 -24.95 7.54
C LEU A 69 -6.13 -25.77 8.83
N LYS A 70 -6.00 -25.12 10.00
CA LYS A 70 -5.99 -25.80 11.29
C LYS A 70 -7.31 -26.54 11.55
N ASP A 71 -8.44 -25.90 11.26
CA ASP A 71 -9.76 -26.50 11.47
C ASP A 71 -9.97 -27.71 10.54
N GLN A 72 -9.58 -27.59 9.27
CA GLN A 72 -9.58 -28.70 8.32
C GLN A 72 -8.67 -29.85 8.76
N ALA A 73 -7.48 -29.55 9.27
CA ALA A 73 -6.55 -30.55 9.77
C ALA A 73 -7.13 -31.30 10.99
N ASN A 74 -7.75 -30.58 11.92
CA ASN A 74 -8.42 -31.16 13.08
C ASN A 74 -9.58 -32.07 12.67
N GLN A 75 -10.40 -31.63 11.70
CA GLN A 75 -11.50 -32.43 11.17
C GLN A 75 -11.00 -33.71 10.52
N LYS A 76 -9.96 -33.64 9.67
CA LYS A 76 -9.34 -34.81 9.04
C LYS A 76 -8.75 -35.78 10.07
N LYS A 77 -8.11 -35.24 11.12
CA LYS A 77 -7.57 -36.06 12.22
C LYS A 77 -8.68 -36.80 12.96
N GLN A 78 -9.82 -36.15 13.19
CA GLN A 78 -10.96 -36.76 13.84
C GLN A 78 -11.58 -37.85 12.95
N GLN A 79 -11.80 -37.56 11.67
CA GLN A 79 -12.29 -38.55 10.70
C GLN A 79 -11.39 -39.78 10.62
N LEU A 80 -10.07 -39.59 10.63
CA LEU A 80 -9.11 -40.70 10.63
C LEU A 80 -9.24 -41.54 11.91
N ARG A 81 -9.32 -40.90 13.08
CA ARG A 81 -9.50 -41.60 14.37
C ARG A 81 -10.79 -42.40 14.39
N ASP A 82 -11.89 -41.82 13.95
CA ASP A 82 -13.20 -42.48 13.92
C ASP A 82 -13.17 -43.68 12.96
N ALA A 83 -12.60 -43.50 11.76
CA ALA A 83 -12.45 -44.58 10.79
C ALA A 83 -11.53 -45.72 11.29
N THR A 84 -10.47 -45.39 12.03
CA THR A 84 -9.59 -46.39 12.65
C THR A 84 -10.32 -47.13 13.78
N ASN A 85 -11.02 -46.42 14.67
CA ASN A 85 -11.71 -47.00 15.82
C ASN A 85 -12.71 -48.08 15.40
N VAL A 86 -13.47 -47.86 14.31
CA VAL A 86 -14.41 -48.86 13.78
C VAL A 86 -13.74 -50.16 13.36
N LYS A 87 -12.44 -50.14 13.03
CA LYS A 87 -11.68 -51.32 12.57
C LYS A 87 -10.89 -52.00 13.68
N ILE A 88 -10.77 -51.42 14.87
CA ILE A 88 -9.94 -51.94 15.96
C ILE A 88 -10.41 -53.34 16.37
N ASP A 89 -11.69 -53.50 16.67
CA ASP A 89 -12.20 -54.78 17.17
C ASP A 89 -12.04 -55.90 16.15
N SER A 90 -12.29 -55.62 14.86
CA SER A 90 -12.07 -56.59 13.78
C SER A 90 -10.58 -56.95 13.61
N ALA A 91 -9.68 -55.98 13.76
CA ALA A 91 -8.25 -56.23 13.70
C ALA A 91 -7.77 -57.07 14.89
N VAL A 92 -8.23 -56.75 16.10
CA VAL A 92 -7.94 -57.53 17.31
C VAL A 92 -8.43 -58.97 17.15
N GLN A 93 -9.66 -59.17 16.67
CA GLN A 93 -10.22 -60.49 16.46
C GLN A 93 -9.37 -61.32 15.49
N LYS A 94 -8.96 -60.74 14.35
CA LYS A 94 -8.09 -61.44 13.37
C LYS A 94 -6.75 -61.86 13.98
N VAL A 95 -6.15 -61.02 14.82
CA VAL A 95 -4.91 -61.36 15.52
C VAL A 95 -5.14 -62.49 16.51
N MET A 96 -6.23 -62.45 17.28
CA MET A 96 -6.57 -63.51 18.24
C MET A 96 -6.87 -64.84 17.57
N ASP A 97 -7.57 -64.83 16.44
CA ASP A 97 -7.86 -66.03 15.66
C ASP A 97 -6.56 -66.65 15.13
N TYR A 98 -5.67 -65.84 14.56
CA TYR A 98 -4.35 -66.30 14.09
C TYR A 98 -3.51 -66.92 15.20
N LEU A 99 -3.55 -66.37 16.43
CA LEU A 99 -2.82 -66.90 17.57
C LEU A 99 -3.40 -68.20 18.14
N ARG A 100 -4.68 -68.48 17.91
CA ARG A 100 -5.36 -69.70 18.40
C ARG A 100 -5.26 -70.87 17.43
N GLY A 101 -4.86 -70.63 16.18
CA GLY A 101 -4.76 -71.63 15.11
C GLY A 101 -5.99 -71.63 14.23
#